data_AF-A0A1G2M3C8-F1
#
_entry.id   AF-A0A1G2M3C8-F1
#
_cell.length_a   1.000
_cell.length_b   1.000
_cell.length_c   1.000
_cell.angle_alpha   90.00
_cell.angle_beta   90.00
_cell.angle_gamma   90.00
#
_symmetry.space_group_name_H-M   'P 1'
#
loop_
_entity.id
_entity.type
_entity.pdbx_description
1 polymer ?
#
loop_
_entity_poly.entity_id
_entity_poly.type
_entity_poly.pdbx_seq_one_letter_code
_entity_poly.pdbx_strand_id
1 'polypeptide(L)'
;MLILLSSILVIGVVVFVYYNFSQKPRESFYQSLLGKNERFAYAEGLLKSRKFDEAAQNYKLALEKAEGFREEGQLKYKIAISQSEGSNPIEGIALLKEISANENYTPIIKAHSVQYLGHLLYAINTKEINDEIFKDEPYKSFLSESGNDSSVARRKLYEYASSIYPLGIPELRVAKWYSEEILRLQKSDDAENKEKIEEIKSIIQQKITNADKYLVSIVNDEQARSYVAEVLYRKANVQADLYLARDKNFGDPEETYKKALTVATLRVGQESSAKMYYAMYLAKMYEEERSEDIKNILKDFYVGNRYASTNTVRSIKGEKDGRLGLKSDILLLARIDTSFGKFLNSLGWVF
;
A
#
# COMPACT_ATOMS: atom_id res chain seq x y z
N MET A 1 -25.80 46.63 10.62
CA MET A 1 -24.73 46.18 9.71
C MET A 1 -23.39 45.98 10.42
N LEU A 2 -22.93 46.93 11.26
CA LEU A 2 -21.67 46.81 12.03
C LEU A 2 -21.58 45.61 12.99
N ILE A 3 -22.68 45.21 13.63
CA ILE A 3 -22.72 44.07 14.58
C ILE A 3 -22.57 42.70 13.87
N LEU A 4 -22.96 42.62 12.59
CA LEU A 4 -22.88 41.39 11.80
C LEU A 4 -21.44 41.16 11.29
N LEU A 5 -20.74 42.23 10.95
CA LEU A 5 -19.32 42.20 10.55
C LEU A 5 -18.39 41.84 11.71
N SER A 6 -18.65 42.34 12.93
CA SER A 6 -17.86 41.98 14.11
C SER A 6 -18.03 40.51 14.50
N SER A 7 -19.24 39.97 14.35
CA SER A 7 -19.54 38.56 14.66
C SER A 7 -18.84 37.59 13.69
N ILE A 8 -18.80 37.92 12.38
CA ILE A 8 -18.09 37.13 11.37
C ILE A 8 -16.57 37.16 11.61
N LEU A 9 -16.03 38.32 11.99
CA LEU A 9 -14.60 38.47 12.28
C LEU A 9 -14.19 37.65 13.51
N VAL A 10 -15.01 37.64 14.56
CA VAL A 10 -14.76 36.84 15.78
C VAL A 10 -14.82 35.34 15.47
N ILE A 11 -15.81 34.87 14.70
CA ILE A 11 -15.89 33.46 14.29
C ILE A 11 -14.68 33.08 13.42
N GLY A 12 -14.28 33.94 12.47
CA GLY A 12 -13.10 33.74 11.64
C GLY A 12 -11.81 33.64 12.45
N VAL A 13 -11.63 34.51 13.45
CA VAL A 13 -10.47 34.48 14.35
C VAL A 13 -10.50 33.25 15.25
N VAL A 14 -11.66 32.85 15.78
CA VAL A 14 -11.79 31.62 16.61
C VAL A 14 -11.50 30.37 15.79
N VAL A 15 -12.01 30.27 14.56
CA VAL A 15 -11.71 29.16 13.64
C VAL A 15 -10.23 29.16 13.26
N PHE A 16 -9.65 30.34 12.93
CA PHE A 16 -8.24 30.46 12.58
C PHE A 16 -7.31 30.10 13.75
N VAL A 17 -7.62 30.55 14.97
CA VAL A 17 -6.86 30.24 16.18
C VAL A 17 -7.04 28.76 16.55
N TYR A 18 -8.26 28.23 16.48
CA TYR A 18 -8.50 26.80 16.68
C TYR A 18 -7.70 25.98 15.66
N TYR A 19 -7.76 26.31 14.38
CA TYR A 19 -7.06 25.55 13.34
C TYR A 19 -5.53 25.69 13.45
N ASN A 20 -4.98 26.86 13.78
CA ASN A 20 -3.52 27.03 13.84
C ASN A 20 -2.90 26.63 15.18
N PHE A 21 -3.60 26.78 16.31
CA PHE A 21 -3.05 26.48 17.64
C PHE A 21 -3.47 25.12 18.21
N SER A 22 -4.54 24.48 17.71
CA SER A 22 -4.79 23.06 18.01
C SER A 22 -3.88 22.10 17.20
N GLN A 23 -3.16 22.63 16.21
CA GLN A 23 -2.19 21.93 15.36
C GLN A 23 -0.74 22.02 15.90
N LYS A 24 -0.49 22.32 17.19
CA LYS A 24 0.81 21.86 17.74
C LYS A 24 0.80 20.34 17.58
N PRO A 25 1.70 19.74 16.79
CA PRO A 25 1.68 18.31 16.58
C PRO A 25 1.79 17.67 17.97
N ARG A 26 0.72 17.06 18.46
CA ARG A 26 0.84 16.17 19.61
C ARG A 26 1.88 15.16 19.19
N GLU A 27 2.94 15.03 19.99
CA GLU A 27 3.97 14.02 19.77
C GLU A 27 3.26 12.70 19.46
N SER A 28 3.54 12.13 18.29
CA SER A 28 2.87 10.89 17.92
C SER A 28 3.27 9.82 18.92
N PHE A 29 2.40 8.84 19.15
CA PHE A 29 2.68 7.76 20.10
C PHE A 29 4.04 7.09 19.82
N TYR A 30 4.37 6.90 18.54
CA TYR A 30 5.64 6.36 18.09
C TYR A 30 6.84 7.27 18.46
N GLN A 31 6.73 8.59 18.29
CA GLN A 31 7.78 9.52 18.70
C GLN A 31 7.98 9.49 20.23
N SER A 32 6.87 9.37 20.98
CA SER A 32 6.95 9.20 22.43
C SER A 32 7.67 7.90 22.81
N LEU A 33 7.43 6.80 22.09
CA LEU A 33 8.19 5.55 22.29
C LEU A 33 9.67 5.68 21.94
N LEU A 34 10.00 6.38 20.85
CA LEU A 34 11.39 6.66 20.49
C LEU A 34 12.11 7.45 21.60
N GLY A 35 11.44 8.43 22.20
CA GLY A 35 12.01 9.27 23.25
C GLY A 35 12.09 8.58 24.63
N LYS A 36 11.14 7.69 24.95
CA LYS A 36 11.02 7.07 26.28
C LYS A 36 11.67 5.69 26.39
N ASN A 37 11.81 4.97 25.28
CA ASN A 37 12.29 3.60 25.27
C ASN A 37 13.55 3.48 24.39
N GLU A 38 14.73 3.60 25.00
CA GLU A 38 16.02 3.55 24.30
C GLU A 38 16.20 2.26 23.47
N ARG A 39 15.69 1.13 23.96
CA ARG A 39 15.74 -0.15 23.25
C ARG A 39 14.88 -0.13 21.99
N PHE A 40 13.70 0.48 22.06
CA PHE A 40 12.86 0.71 20.89
C PHE A 40 13.56 1.59 19.84
N ALA A 41 14.14 2.72 20.26
CA ALA A 41 14.87 3.61 19.36
C ALA A 41 16.06 2.92 18.68
N TYR A 42 16.84 2.14 19.43
CA TYR A 42 17.95 1.36 18.89
C TYR A 42 17.46 0.29 17.90
N ALA A 43 16.37 -0.41 18.23
CA ALA A 43 15.75 -1.41 17.36
C ALA A 43 15.25 -0.82 16.02
N GLU A 44 14.68 0.40 16.02
CA GLU A 44 14.29 1.07 14.77
C GLU A 44 15.50 1.39 13.87
N GLY A 45 16.65 1.73 14.47
CA GLY A 45 17.91 1.88 13.73
C GLY A 45 18.35 0.56 13.08
N LEU A 46 18.32 -0.54 13.83
CA LEU A 46 18.64 -1.88 13.33
C LEU A 46 17.69 -2.32 12.21
N LEU A 47 16.39 -2.07 12.37
CA LEU A 47 15.37 -2.35 11.37
C LEU A 47 15.64 -1.59 10.05
N LYS A 48 15.96 -0.30 10.12
CA LYS A 48 16.34 0.52 8.95
C LYS A 48 17.60 -0.01 8.27
N SER A 49 18.56 -0.52 9.03
CA SER A 49 19.77 -1.18 8.54
C SER A 49 19.57 -2.64 8.12
N ARG A 50 18.33 -3.14 8.10
CA ARG A 50 17.96 -4.53 7.74
C ARG A 50 18.60 -5.61 8.62
N LYS A 51 18.98 -5.27 9.85
CA LYS A 51 19.45 -6.20 10.87
C LYS A 51 18.26 -6.75 11.65
N PHE A 52 17.44 -7.53 10.96
CA PHE A 52 16.11 -7.91 11.43
C PHE A 52 16.13 -8.71 12.73
N ASP A 53 17.01 -9.70 12.85
CA ASP A 53 17.10 -10.54 14.05
C ASP A 53 17.56 -9.74 15.27
N GLU A 54 18.58 -8.88 15.10
CA GLU A 54 19.05 -7.98 16.16
C GLU A 54 17.95 -6.98 16.59
N ALA A 55 17.16 -6.47 15.62
CA ALA A 55 16.04 -5.60 15.88
C ALA A 55 14.95 -6.32 16.70
N ALA A 56 14.58 -7.55 16.32
CA ALA A 56 13.61 -8.37 17.04
C ALA A 56 14.01 -8.56 18.52
N GLN A 57 15.29 -8.87 18.78
CA GLN A 57 15.78 -9.02 20.15
C GLN A 57 15.68 -7.71 20.95
N ASN A 58 16.03 -6.58 20.35
CA ASN A 58 15.91 -5.29 21.05
C ASN A 58 14.45 -4.86 21.26
N TYR A 59 13.53 -5.17 20.36
CA TYR A 59 12.11 -4.97 20.60
C TYR A 59 11.57 -5.88 21.72
N LYS A 60 12.04 -7.13 21.84
CA LYS A 60 11.71 -8.02 22.96
C LYS A 60 12.16 -7.41 24.30
N LEU A 61 13.38 -6.87 24.37
CA LEU A 61 13.85 -6.14 25.56
C LEU A 61 13.06 -4.86 25.84
N ALA A 62 12.62 -4.15 24.80
CA ALA A 62 11.74 -2.99 24.96
C ALA A 62 10.36 -3.39 25.50
N LEU A 63 9.84 -4.55 25.10
CA LEU A 63 8.54 -5.10 25.50
C LEU A 63 8.46 -5.39 27.01
N GLU A 64 9.57 -5.77 27.65
CA GLU A 64 9.65 -5.98 29.09
C GLU A 64 9.32 -4.72 29.91
N LYS A 65 9.42 -3.54 29.29
CA LYS A 65 9.14 -2.23 29.90
C LYS A 65 7.87 -1.58 29.36
N ALA A 66 7.08 -2.30 28.56
CA ALA A 66 5.91 -1.74 27.90
C ALA A 66 4.83 -1.33 28.92
N GLU A 67 4.29 -0.12 28.78
CA GLU A 67 3.21 0.37 29.63
C GLU A 67 1.86 0.29 28.89
N GLY A 68 1.09 -0.75 29.23
CA GLY A 68 -0.26 -0.96 28.73
C GLY A 68 -0.36 -1.52 27.30
N PHE A 69 -1.59 -1.87 26.92
CA PHE A 69 -1.86 -2.67 25.71
C PHE A 69 -1.47 -1.98 24.39
N ARG A 70 -1.44 -0.64 24.35
CA ARG A 70 -1.07 0.10 23.14
C ARG A 70 0.41 -0.05 22.82
N GLU A 71 1.28 0.10 23.81
CA GLU A 71 2.73 -0.07 23.66
C GLU A 71 3.08 -1.53 23.44
N GLU A 72 2.49 -2.42 24.23
CA GLU A 72 2.68 -3.86 24.08
C GLU A 72 2.35 -4.33 22.66
N GLY A 73 1.17 -3.96 22.13
CA GLY A 73 0.76 -4.31 20.77
C GLY A 73 1.67 -3.73 19.69
N GLN A 74 2.14 -2.49 19.85
CA GLN A 74 3.07 -1.86 18.90
C GLN A 74 4.44 -2.55 18.89
N LEU A 75 4.96 -2.94 20.05
CA LEU A 75 6.22 -3.65 20.20
C LEU A 75 6.12 -5.07 19.65
N LYS A 76 5.05 -5.82 19.98
CA LYS A 76 4.80 -7.14 19.39
C LYS A 76 4.69 -7.07 17.87
N TYR A 77 4.00 -6.07 17.31
CA TYR A 77 3.95 -5.89 15.87
C TYR A 77 5.33 -5.67 15.24
N LYS A 78 6.19 -4.88 15.89
CA LYS A 78 7.58 -4.66 15.43
C LYS A 78 8.42 -5.93 15.52
N ILE A 79 8.29 -6.70 16.60
CA ILE A 79 8.90 -8.04 16.72
C ILE A 79 8.44 -8.93 15.57
N ALA A 80 7.14 -8.96 15.29
CA ALA A 80 6.54 -9.82 14.28
C ALA A 80 7.06 -9.50 12.88
N ILE A 81 7.14 -8.21 12.52
CA ILE A 81 7.75 -7.76 11.25
C ILE A 81 9.22 -8.19 11.19
N SER A 82 10.00 -7.89 12.23
CA SER A 82 11.42 -8.22 12.27
C SER A 82 11.66 -9.74 12.14
N GLN A 83 10.84 -10.57 12.78
CA GLN A 83 10.94 -12.03 12.62
C GLN A 83 10.51 -12.50 11.22
N SER A 84 9.46 -11.89 10.67
CA SER A 84 8.94 -12.19 9.32
C SER A 84 9.96 -11.89 8.20
N GLU A 85 10.74 -10.83 8.35
CA GLU A 85 11.79 -10.44 7.39
C GLU A 85 13.17 -11.04 7.72
N GLY A 86 13.32 -11.58 8.94
CA GLY A 86 14.54 -12.17 9.47
C GLY A 86 14.62 -13.68 9.24
N SER A 87 15.22 -14.38 10.20
CA SER A 87 15.45 -15.83 10.12
C SER A 87 14.25 -16.70 10.56
N ASN A 88 13.23 -16.11 11.20
CA ASN A 88 12.12 -16.85 11.82
C ASN A 88 10.74 -16.41 11.32
N PRO A 89 10.42 -16.55 10.02
CA PRO A 89 9.20 -15.99 9.47
C PRO A 89 7.92 -16.65 10.00
N ILE A 90 7.99 -17.92 10.40
CA ILE A 90 6.87 -18.66 11.02
C ILE A 90 6.50 -18.08 12.39
N GLU A 91 7.48 -17.75 13.23
CA GLU A 91 7.23 -17.09 14.52
C GLU A 91 6.60 -15.71 14.32
N GLY A 92 7.08 -14.97 13.31
CA GLY A 92 6.52 -13.68 12.92
C GLY A 92 5.05 -13.78 12.50
N ILE A 93 4.69 -14.77 11.69
CA ILE A 93 3.29 -15.02 11.26
C ILE A 93 2.40 -15.35 12.46
N ALA A 94 2.85 -16.25 13.34
CA ALA A 94 2.10 -16.59 14.54
C ALA A 94 1.82 -15.35 15.41
N LEU A 95 2.82 -14.48 15.57
CA LEU A 95 2.68 -13.25 16.35
C LEU A 95 1.73 -12.23 15.67
N LEU A 96 1.76 -12.10 14.33
CA LEU A 96 0.79 -11.27 13.60
C LEU A 96 -0.65 -11.74 13.82
N LYS A 97 -0.88 -13.06 13.82
CA LYS A 97 -2.19 -13.65 14.12
C LYS A 97 -2.63 -13.34 15.55
N GLU A 98 -1.73 -13.56 16.53
CA GLU A 98 -1.99 -13.23 17.95
C GLU A 98 -2.40 -11.76 18.12
N ILE A 99 -1.66 -10.83 17.52
CA ILE A 99 -1.95 -9.39 17.60
C ILE A 99 -3.34 -9.10 17.02
N SER A 100 -3.67 -9.67 15.87
CA SER A 100 -4.96 -9.43 15.22
C SER A 100 -6.16 -10.04 15.97
N ALA A 101 -5.94 -11.09 16.76
CA ALA A 101 -6.96 -11.74 17.57
C ALA A 101 -7.16 -11.04 18.93
N ASN A 102 -6.15 -10.34 19.44
CA ASN A 102 -6.22 -9.72 20.77
C ASN A 102 -7.23 -8.54 20.80
N GLU A 103 -8.24 -8.64 21.65
CA GLU A 103 -9.30 -7.63 21.79
C GLU A 103 -8.84 -6.35 22.50
N ASN A 104 -7.78 -6.42 23.31
CA ASN A 104 -7.25 -5.27 24.03
C ASN A 104 -6.39 -4.35 23.15
N TYR A 105 -5.97 -4.81 21.98
CA TYR A 105 -5.14 -4.03 21.06
C TYR A 105 -5.98 -3.11 20.18
N THR A 106 -5.38 -1.96 19.82
CA THR A 106 -6.06 -0.96 18.99
C THR A 106 -6.44 -1.53 17.61
N PRO A 107 -7.60 -1.17 17.04
CA PRO A 107 -8.01 -1.68 15.72
C PRO A 107 -6.97 -1.47 14.61
N ILE A 108 -6.24 -0.34 14.65
CA ILE A 108 -5.20 -0.02 13.66
C ILE A 108 -4.05 -1.04 13.66
N ILE A 109 -3.55 -1.50 14.82
CA ILE A 109 -2.45 -2.48 14.86
C ILE A 109 -2.92 -3.89 14.47
N LYS A 110 -4.17 -4.22 14.82
CA LYS A 110 -4.83 -5.46 14.40
C LYS A 110 -4.93 -5.52 12.87
N ALA A 111 -5.45 -4.45 12.26
CA ALA A 111 -5.56 -4.34 10.80
C ALA A 111 -4.19 -4.35 10.11
N HIS A 112 -3.18 -3.67 10.67
CA HIS A 112 -1.82 -3.69 10.12
C HIS A 112 -1.21 -5.09 10.17
N SER A 113 -1.52 -5.86 11.21
CA SER A 113 -1.03 -7.25 11.32
C SER A 113 -1.60 -8.13 10.21
N VAL A 114 -2.90 -8.04 9.95
CA VAL A 114 -3.54 -8.76 8.84
C VAL A 114 -3.03 -8.26 7.48
N GLN A 115 -2.86 -6.95 7.31
CA GLN A 115 -2.26 -6.37 6.10
C GLN A 115 -0.86 -6.95 5.84
N TYR A 116 -0.06 -7.16 6.89
CA TYR A 116 1.29 -7.71 6.79
C TYR A 116 1.28 -9.20 6.39
N LEU A 117 0.32 -9.99 6.87
CA LEU A 117 0.11 -11.36 6.37
C LEU A 117 -0.13 -11.35 4.85
N GLY A 118 -0.96 -10.43 4.35
CA GLY A 118 -1.18 -10.24 2.92
C GLY A 118 0.09 -9.81 2.16
N HIS A 119 0.97 -9.03 2.80
CA HIS A 119 2.28 -8.65 2.26
C HIS A 119 3.21 -9.87 2.14
N LEU A 120 3.28 -10.74 3.15
CA LEU A 120 4.15 -11.92 3.15
C LEU A 120 3.79 -12.92 2.05
N LEU A 121 2.48 -13.12 1.80
CA LEU A 121 2.02 -13.92 0.66
C LEU A 121 2.50 -13.39 -0.69
N TYR A 122 2.70 -12.07 -0.81
CA TYR A 122 3.25 -11.48 -2.04
C TYR A 122 4.77 -11.54 -2.08
N ALA A 123 5.44 -11.24 -0.96
CA ALA A 123 6.88 -11.02 -0.91
C ALA A 123 7.70 -12.33 -0.88
N ILE A 124 7.22 -13.35 -0.16
CA ILE A 124 7.93 -14.62 0.02
C ILE A 124 7.27 -15.72 -0.82
N ASN A 125 5.94 -15.85 -0.74
CA ASN A 125 5.11 -16.79 -1.51
C ASN A 125 5.69 -18.23 -1.61
N THR A 126 6.12 -18.80 -0.49
CA THR A 126 6.50 -20.21 -0.42
C THR A 126 5.35 -21.04 0.14
N LYS A 127 5.32 -22.34 -0.17
CA LYS A 127 4.30 -23.26 0.36
C LYS A 127 4.24 -23.21 1.89
N GLU A 128 5.40 -23.24 2.55
CA GLU A 128 5.51 -23.22 4.01
C GLU A 128 4.87 -21.96 4.63
N ILE A 129 5.15 -20.78 4.06
CA ILE A 129 4.56 -19.52 4.52
C ILE A 129 3.06 -19.46 4.27
N ASN A 130 2.61 -19.94 3.11
CA ASN A 130 1.20 -19.96 2.77
C ASN A 130 0.43 -20.90 3.72
N ASP A 131 0.97 -22.10 3.96
CA ASP A 131 0.40 -23.08 4.90
C ASP A 131 0.31 -22.47 6.30
N GLU A 132 1.38 -21.84 6.78
CA GLU A 132 1.42 -21.23 8.10
C GLU A 132 0.41 -20.08 8.24
N ILE A 133 0.24 -19.23 7.23
CA ILE A 133 -0.76 -18.15 7.25
C ILE A 133 -2.18 -18.73 7.31
N PHE A 134 -2.47 -19.76 6.53
CA PHE A 134 -3.83 -20.29 6.36
C PHE A 134 -4.17 -21.52 7.22
N LYS A 135 -3.31 -21.92 8.18
CA LYS A 135 -3.56 -23.12 9.00
C LYS A 135 -4.73 -22.98 10.00
N ASP A 136 -4.99 -21.77 10.51
CA ASP A 136 -5.96 -21.50 11.58
C ASP A 136 -7.10 -20.58 11.13
N GLU A 137 -8.24 -20.64 11.80
CA GLU A 137 -9.32 -19.65 11.59
C GLU A 137 -8.93 -18.25 12.12
N PRO A 138 -9.46 -17.16 11.52
CA PRO A 138 -10.37 -17.15 10.36
C PRO A 138 -9.66 -17.34 9.01
N TYR A 139 -8.32 -17.41 8.99
CA TYR A 139 -7.54 -17.41 7.75
C TYR A 139 -7.75 -18.65 6.91
N LYS A 140 -7.92 -19.80 7.55
CA LYS A 140 -8.21 -21.07 6.87
C LYS A 140 -9.43 -20.95 5.98
N SER A 141 -10.52 -20.34 6.46
CA SER A 141 -11.72 -20.11 5.64
C SER A 141 -11.41 -19.30 4.37
N PHE A 142 -10.50 -18.32 4.46
CA PHE A 142 -10.13 -17.47 3.32
C PHE A 142 -9.51 -18.28 2.18
N LEU A 143 -8.68 -19.28 2.50
CA LEU A 143 -8.09 -20.15 1.48
C LEU A 143 -9.13 -21.10 0.89
N SER A 144 -9.97 -21.72 1.73
CA SER A 144 -10.98 -22.67 1.26
C SER A 144 -12.04 -22.01 0.38
N GLU A 145 -12.51 -20.82 0.75
CA GLU A 145 -13.51 -20.06 -0.02
C GLU A 145 -12.93 -19.50 -1.33
N SER A 146 -11.60 -19.48 -1.46
CA SER A 146 -10.88 -19.07 -2.67
C SER A 146 -10.53 -20.26 -3.56
N GLY A 147 -11.13 -21.44 -3.35
CA GLY A 147 -10.82 -22.63 -4.14
C GLY A 147 -9.38 -23.11 -3.96
N ASN A 148 -8.76 -22.81 -2.82
CA ASN A 148 -7.34 -23.01 -2.52
C ASN A 148 -6.36 -22.20 -3.38
N ASP A 149 -6.81 -21.13 -4.04
CA ASP A 149 -5.92 -20.17 -4.70
C ASP A 149 -5.43 -19.11 -3.69
N SER A 150 -4.13 -19.14 -3.36
CA SER A 150 -3.51 -18.21 -2.41
C SER A 150 -3.53 -16.75 -2.89
N SER A 151 -3.53 -16.51 -4.21
CA SER A 151 -3.62 -15.16 -4.77
C SER A 151 -5.01 -14.57 -4.57
N VAL A 152 -6.05 -15.39 -4.68
CA VAL A 152 -7.43 -15.01 -4.37
C VAL A 152 -7.65 -14.92 -2.86
N ALA A 153 -7.09 -15.84 -2.05
CA ALA A 153 -7.18 -15.79 -0.59
C ALA A 153 -6.53 -14.53 -0.02
N ARG A 154 -5.46 -14.03 -0.66
CA ARG A 154 -4.83 -12.76 -0.28
C ARG A 154 -5.82 -11.59 -0.36
N ARG A 155 -6.77 -11.57 -1.30
CA ARG A 155 -7.81 -10.53 -1.35
C ARG A 155 -8.64 -10.54 -0.06
N LYS A 156 -9.06 -11.71 0.39
CA LYS A 156 -9.85 -11.87 1.63
C LYS A 156 -9.09 -11.39 2.87
N LEU A 157 -7.75 -11.55 2.92
CA LEU A 157 -6.94 -10.94 3.98
C LEU A 157 -7.06 -9.40 4.01
N TYR A 158 -7.03 -8.74 2.85
CA TYR A 158 -7.17 -7.29 2.80
C TYR A 158 -8.60 -6.82 3.05
N GLU A 159 -9.61 -7.59 2.63
CA GLU A 159 -11.01 -7.35 3.01
C GLU A 159 -11.18 -7.48 4.54
N TYR A 160 -10.58 -8.51 5.15
CA TYR A 160 -10.58 -8.69 6.60
C TYR A 160 -9.85 -7.57 7.33
N ALA A 161 -8.66 -7.16 6.88
CA ALA A 161 -7.95 -6.01 7.44
C ALA A 161 -8.80 -4.72 7.36
N SER A 162 -9.43 -4.48 6.21
CA SER A 162 -10.35 -3.35 5.97
C SER A 162 -11.58 -3.38 6.89
N SER A 163 -12.09 -4.57 7.22
CA SER A 163 -13.20 -4.73 8.16
C SER A 163 -12.84 -4.37 9.61
N ILE A 164 -11.55 -4.47 9.98
CA ILE A 164 -11.05 -4.13 11.31
C ILE A 164 -10.78 -2.62 11.42
N TYR A 165 -10.05 -2.05 10.46
CA TYR A 165 -9.73 -0.62 10.42
C TYR A 165 -9.37 -0.17 8.99
N PRO A 166 -9.84 1.00 8.53
CA PRO A 166 -9.63 1.47 7.15
C PRO A 166 -8.19 1.96 6.93
N LEU A 167 -7.29 1.03 6.59
CA LEU A 167 -5.92 1.32 6.20
C LEU A 167 -5.82 1.58 4.70
N GLY A 168 -5.03 2.59 4.29
CA GLY A 168 -4.97 3.00 2.87
C GLY A 168 -4.58 1.87 1.90
N ILE A 169 -3.64 0.99 2.26
CA ILE A 169 -3.22 -0.11 1.38
C ILE A 169 -4.32 -1.18 1.23
N PRO A 170 -4.89 -1.76 2.30
CA PRO A 170 -6.01 -2.70 2.21
C PRO A 170 -7.19 -2.14 1.44
N GLU A 171 -7.63 -0.91 1.74
CA GLU A 171 -8.76 -0.28 1.06
C GLU A 171 -8.52 -0.21 -0.45
N LEU A 172 -7.35 0.26 -0.88
CA LEU A 172 -7.03 0.41 -2.30
C LEU A 172 -6.71 -0.91 -3.01
N ARG A 173 -6.22 -1.93 -2.28
CA ARG A 173 -6.11 -3.29 -2.81
C ARG A 173 -7.49 -3.86 -3.11
N VAL A 174 -8.43 -3.71 -2.17
CA VAL A 174 -9.84 -4.10 -2.36
C VAL A 174 -10.47 -3.36 -3.53
N ALA A 175 -10.32 -2.03 -3.57
CA ALA A 175 -10.81 -1.22 -4.67
C ALA A 175 -10.24 -1.64 -6.04
N LYS A 176 -8.95 -2.01 -6.09
CA LYS A 176 -8.29 -2.44 -7.33
C LYS A 176 -8.86 -3.74 -7.88
N TRP A 177 -9.16 -4.74 -7.05
CA TRP A 177 -9.85 -5.95 -7.53
C TRP A 177 -11.22 -5.65 -8.11
N TYR A 178 -11.96 -4.75 -7.46
CA TYR A 178 -13.27 -4.34 -7.90
C TYR A 178 -13.23 -3.50 -9.20
N SER A 179 -12.23 -2.63 -9.39
CA SER A 179 -12.07 -1.88 -10.63
C SER A 179 -11.67 -2.77 -11.81
N GLU A 180 -10.86 -3.80 -11.58
CA GLU A 180 -10.55 -4.83 -12.58
C GLU A 180 -11.78 -5.67 -12.95
N GLU A 181 -12.64 -5.98 -11.98
CA GLU A 181 -13.90 -6.67 -12.22
C GLU A 181 -14.85 -5.83 -13.09
N ILE A 182 -14.91 -4.50 -12.90
CA ILE A 182 -15.67 -3.61 -13.80
C ILE A 182 -15.15 -3.73 -15.25
N LEU A 183 -13.83 -3.65 -15.45
CA LEU A 183 -13.24 -3.79 -16.80
C LEU A 183 -13.55 -5.13 -17.45
N ARG A 184 -13.72 -6.19 -16.65
CA ARG A 184 -14.13 -7.51 -17.13
C ARG A 184 -15.61 -7.54 -17.51
N LEU A 185 -16.49 -7.07 -16.63
CA LEU A 185 -17.94 -7.10 -16.80
C LEU A 185 -18.41 -6.23 -17.98
N GLN A 186 -17.75 -5.09 -18.21
CA GLN A 186 -18.07 -4.17 -19.30
C GLN A 186 -17.84 -4.73 -20.70
N LYS A 187 -17.13 -5.86 -20.84
CA LYS A 187 -16.92 -6.53 -22.13
C LYS A 187 -18.19 -7.20 -22.67
N SER A 188 -19.21 -7.36 -21.83
CA SER A 188 -20.51 -7.93 -22.17
C SER A 188 -21.62 -6.90 -21.91
N ASP A 189 -22.46 -6.64 -22.91
CA ASP A 189 -23.59 -5.71 -22.81
C ASP A 189 -24.84 -6.41 -22.22
N ASP A 190 -24.73 -6.80 -20.96
CA ASP A 190 -25.79 -7.50 -20.23
C ASP A 190 -26.33 -6.65 -19.07
N ALA A 191 -27.64 -6.74 -18.80
CA ALA A 191 -28.31 -5.89 -17.82
C ALA A 191 -27.91 -6.22 -16.37
N GLU A 192 -27.72 -7.50 -16.05
CA GLU A 192 -27.25 -7.95 -14.73
C GLU A 192 -25.84 -7.42 -14.46
N ASN A 193 -24.97 -7.46 -15.48
CA ASN A 193 -23.63 -6.88 -15.38
C ASN A 193 -23.66 -5.36 -15.13
N LYS A 194 -24.61 -4.62 -15.71
CA LYS A 194 -24.74 -3.17 -15.46
C LYS A 194 -25.13 -2.87 -14.02
N GLU A 195 -26.08 -3.61 -13.46
CA GLU A 195 -26.47 -3.47 -12.05
C GLU A 195 -25.29 -3.78 -11.12
N LYS A 196 -24.60 -4.91 -11.35
CA LYS A 196 -23.42 -5.31 -10.59
C LYS A 196 -22.29 -4.27 -10.68
N ILE A 197 -22.09 -3.63 -11.83
CA ILE A 197 -21.09 -2.56 -11.98
C ILE A 197 -21.41 -1.37 -11.06
N GLU A 198 -22.67 -0.96 -10.95
CA GLU A 198 -23.06 0.16 -10.09
C GLU A 198 -22.90 -0.18 -8.59
N GLU A 199 -23.20 -1.40 -8.18
CA GLU A 199 -22.90 -1.88 -6.81
C GLU A 199 -21.39 -1.82 -6.52
N ILE A 200 -20.58 -2.32 -7.44
CA ILE A 200 -19.13 -2.32 -7.32
C ILE A 200 -18.57 -0.90 -7.24
N LYS A 201 -19.10 0.05 -8.02
CA LYS A 201 -18.71 1.47 -7.97
C LYS A 201 -18.93 2.07 -6.59
N SER A 202 -20.05 1.76 -5.93
CA SER A 202 -20.32 2.21 -4.56
C SER A 202 -19.26 1.69 -3.57
N ILE A 203 -18.89 0.41 -3.69
CA ILE A 203 -17.81 -0.18 -2.89
C ILE A 203 -16.49 0.57 -3.14
N ILE A 204 -16.11 0.78 -4.40
CA ILE A 204 -14.86 1.48 -4.74
C ILE A 204 -14.87 2.91 -4.18
N GLN A 205 -15.97 3.64 -4.29
CA GLN A 205 -16.09 5.00 -3.77
C GLN A 205 -15.87 5.02 -2.25
N GLN A 206 -16.46 4.06 -1.53
CA GLN A 206 -16.25 3.93 -0.09
C GLN A 206 -14.79 3.63 0.25
N LYS A 207 -14.15 2.70 -0.47
CA LYS A 207 -12.73 2.33 -0.27
C LYS A 207 -11.78 3.50 -0.54
N ILE A 208 -11.99 4.24 -1.62
CA ILE A 208 -11.21 5.46 -1.92
C ILE A 208 -11.41 6.52 -0.82
N THR A 209 -12.65 6.74 -0.38
CA THR A 209 -12.95 7.70 0.70
C THR A 209 -12.24 7.34 2.00
N ASN A 210 -12.21 6.06 2.35
CA ASN A 210 -11.50 5.55 3.51
C ASN A 210 -9.98 5.74 3.39
N ALA A 211 -9.41 5.44 2.22
CA ALA A 211 -7.99 5.66 1.95
C ALA A 211 -7.61 7.15 2.02
N ASP A 212 -8.47 8.06 1.57
CA ASP A 212 -8.25 9.50 1.67
C ASP A 212 -8.24 9.98 3.12
N LYS A 213 -9.16 9.48 3.96
CA LYS A 213 -9.14 9.74 5.40
C LYS A 213 -7.84 9.23 6.05
N TYR A 214 -7.39 8.04 5.66
CA TYR A 214 -6.11 7.49 6.13
C TYR A 214 -4.94 8.38 5.70
N LEU A 215 -4.88 8.83 4.44
CA LEU A 215 -3.84 9.74 3.94
C LEU A 215 -3.73 11.02 4.77
N VAL A 216 -4.85 11.66 5.09
CA VAL A 216 -4.88 12.86 5.94
C VAL A 216 -4.27 12.57 7.32
N SER A 217 -4.50 11.38 7.88
CA SER A 217 -3.95 11.01 9.19
C SER A 217 -2.44 10.72 9.17
N ILE A 218 -1.90 10.24 8.05
CA ILE A 218 -0.49 9.80 7.97
C ILE A 218 0.46 10.80 7.30
N VAL A 219 -0.05 11.85 6.63
CA VAL A 219 0.79 12.79 5.88
C VAL A 219 1.81 13.52 6.75
N ASN A 220 1.46 13.77 8.02
CA ASN A 220 2.29 14.44 9.01
C ASN A 220 2.91 13.47 10.03
N ASP A 221 2.62 12.17 9.93
CA ASP A 221 3.23 11.14 10.79
C ASP A 221 4.56 10.70 10.17
N GLU A 222 5.70 11.02 10.79
CA GLU A 222 7.03 10.73 10.23
C GLU A 222 7.23 9.24 9.88
N GLN A 223 6.65 8.32 10.65
CA GLN A 223 6.77 6.89 10.40
C GLN A 223 5.88 6.47 9.23
N ALA A 224 4.60 6.87 9.28
CA ALA A 224 3.60 6.43 8.32
C ALA A 224 3.65 7.22 7.00
N ARG A 225 4.29 8.41 6.97
CA ARG A 225 4.47 9.23 5.76
C ARG A 225 5.17 8.47 4.64
N SER A 226 5.96 7.46 4.99
CA SER A 226 6.58 6.53 4.04
C SER A 226 5.59 5.78 3.13
N TYR A 227 4.35 5.59 3.59
CA TYR A 227 3.28 4.94 2.84
C TYR A 227 2.48 5.93 1.95
N VAL A 228 2.64 7.24 2.11
CA VAL A 228 1.81 8.23 1.38
C VAL A 228 1.96 8.06 -0.13
N ALA A 229 3.20 7.98 -0.62
CA ALA A 229 3.45 7.75 -2.05
C ALA A 229 2.82 6.44 -2.55
N GLU A 230 2.87 5.38 -1.73
CA GLU A 230 2.28 4.09 -2.06
C GLU A 230 0.76 4.13 -2.15
N VAL A 231 0.12 4.71 -1.15
CA VAL A 231 -1.33 4.87 -1.12
C VAL A 231 -1.78 5.74 -2.30
N LEU A 232 -1.04 6.82 -2.63
CA LEU A 232 -1.38 7.68 -3.77
C LEU A 232 -1.27 6.95 -5.11
N TYR A 233 -0.17 6.25 -5.42
CA TYR A 233 -0.10 5.56 -6.71
C TYR A 233 -1.09 4.40 -6.79
N ARG A 234 -1.39 3.73 -5.67
CA ARG A 234 -2.44 2.68 -5.65
C ARG A 234 -3.82 3.28 -5.93
N LYS A 235 -4.11 4.47 -5.42
CA LYS A 235 -5.35 5.21 -5.73
C LYS A 235 -5.39 5.57 -7.22
N ALA A 236 -4.27 6.05 -7.76
CA ALA A 236 -4.16 6.32 -9.19
C ALA A 236 -4.39 5.07 -10.05
N ASN A 237 -3.92 3.89 -9.64
CA ASN A 237 -4.19 2.63 -10.35
C ASN A 237 -5.70 2.30 -10.41
N VAL A 238 -6.43 2.52 -9.31
CA VAL A 238 -7.90 2.31 -9.27
C VAL A 238 -8.61 3.31 -10.18
N GLN A 239 -8.22 4.58 -10.09
CA GLN A 239 -8.77 5.63 -10.95
C GLN A 239 -8.47 5.38 -12.43
N ALA A 240 -7.28 4.87 -12.76
CA ALA A 240 -6.87 4.52 -14.10
C ALA A 240 -7.75 3.43 -14.72
N ASP A 241 -8.05 2.36 -13.97
CA ASP A 241 -8.98 1.32 -14.41
C ASP A 241 -10.38 1.89 -14.68
N LEU A 242 -10.88 2.76 -13.79
CA LEU A 242 -12.19 3.38 -13.96
C LEU A 242 -12.21 4.35 -15.14
N TYR A 243 -11.12 5.05 -15.39
CA TYR A 243 -10.97 5.92 -16.56
C TYR A 243 -10.96 5.11 -17.87
N LEU A 244 -10.26 3.96 -17.90
CA LEU A 244 -10.31 2.98 -18.99
C LEU A 244 -11.73 2.43 -19.19
N ALA A 245 -12.46 2.25 -18.09
CA ALA A 245 -13.87 1.88 -18.04
C ALA A 245 -14.84 3.03 -18.40
N ARG A 246 -14.30 4.19 -18.84
CA ARG A 246 -15.02 5.42 -19.22
C ARG A 246 -15.79 6.10 -18.08
N ASP A 247 -15.47 5.79 -16.83
CA ASP A 247 -16.03 6.45 -15.65
C ASP A 247 -15.02 7.43 -15.04
N LYS A 248 -15.30 8.72 -15.19
CA LYS A 248 -14.42 9.81 -14.73
C LYS A 248 -14.80 10.38 -13.36
N ASN A 249 -15.83 9.83 -12.71
CA ASN A 249 -16.37 10.39 -11.46
C ASN A 249 -15.45 10.18 -10.25
N PHE A 250 -14.45 9.30 -10.37
CA PHE A 250 -13.54 8.93 -9.29
C PHE A 250 -12.26 9.77 -9.24
N GLY A 251 -12.17 10.81 -10.09
CA GLY A 251 -11.05 11.74 -10.18
C GLY A 251 -10.07 11.42 -11.30
N ASP A 252 -9.07 12.29 -11.45
CA ASP A 252 -8.06 12.18 -12.50
C ASP A 252 -6.86 11.30 -12.05
N PRO A 253 -6.61 10.15 -12.71
CA PRO A 253 -5.45 9.32 -12.42
C PRO A 253 -4.12 10.02 -12.69
N GLU A 254 -4.01 10.84 -13.74
CA GLU A 254 -2.76 11.53 -14.09
C GLU A 254 -2.37 12.54 -13.00
N GLU A 255 -3.31 13.34 -12.50
CA GLU A 255 -3.07 14.21 -11.35
C GLU A 255 -2.62 13.43 -10.10
N THR A 256 -3.23 12.27 -9.87
CA THR A 256 -2.94 11.46 -8.68
C THR A 256 -1.58 10.78 -8.77
N TYR A 257 -1.17 10.29 -9.96
CA TYR A 257 0.20 9.82 -10.20
C TYR A 257 1.23 10.94 -10.01
N LYS A 258 0.97 12.14 -10.54
CA LYS A 258 1.86 13.31 -10.34
C LYS A 258 2.02 13.63 -8.86
N LYS A 259 0.93 13.66 -8.09
CA LYS A 259 0.97 13.81 -6.62
C LYS A 259 1.79 12.70 -5.96
N ALA A 260 1.61 11.45 -6.36
CA ALA A 260 2.40 10.32 -5.85
C ALA A 260 3.89 10.52 -6.10
N LEU A 261 4.28 10.91 -7.32
CA LEU A 261 5.66 11.16 -7.72
C LEU A 261 6.31 12.31 -6.94
N THR A 262 5.58 13.41 -6.72
CA THR A 262 6.06 14.53 -5.89
C THR A 262 6.45 14.06 -4.50
N VAL A 263 5.63 13.22 -3.87
CA VAL A 263 5.90 12.69 -2.52
C VAL A 263 6.95 11.57 -2.54
N ALA A 264 7.03 10.80 -3.61
CA ALA A 264 7.92 9.65 -3.72
C ALA A 264 9.41 10.01 -3.89
N THR A 265 9.73 11.27 -4.23
CA THR A 265 11.12 11.75 -4.45
C THR A 265 12.09 11.42 -3.31
N LEU A 266 11.57 11.25 -2.09
CA LEU A 266 12.35 10.90 -0.89
C LEU A 266 12.66 9.40 -0.76
N ARG A 267 12.04 8.53 -1.58
CA ARG A 267 12.17 7.07 -1.49
C ARG A 267 12.18 6.42 -2.87
N VAL A 268 13.39 6.12 -3.33
CA VAL A 268 13.69 5.47 -4.62
C VAL A 268 12.78 4.28 -4.95
N GLY A 269 12.49 3.42 -3.97
CA GLY A 269 11.60 2.27 -4.15
C GLY A 269 10.17 2.69 -4.55
N GLN A 270 9.57 3.62 -3.82
CA GLN A 270 8.21 4.09 -4.09
C GLN A 270 8.15 4.94 -5.37
N GLU A 271 9.21 5.72 -5.64
CA GLU A 271 9.34 6.47 -6.88
C GLU A 271 9.34 5.55 -8.10
N SER A 272 10.13 4.47 -8.06
CA SER A 272 10.17 3.49 -9.15
C SER A 272 8.81 2.83 -9.38
N SER A 273 8.08 2.47 -8.32
CA SER A 273 6.74 1.87 -8.47
C SER A 273 5.76 2.87 -9.08
N ALA A 274 5.72 4.11 -8.59
CA ALA A 274 4.84 5.15 -9.13
C ALA A 274 5.14 5.45 -10.61
N LYS A 275 6.42 5.54 -11.00
CA LYS A 275 6.82 5.75 -12.41
C LYS A 275 6.38 4.58 -13.30
N MET A 276 6.61 3.35 -12.86
CA MET A 276 6.23 2.16 -13.64
C MET A 276 4.72 2.12 -13.90
N TYR A 277 3.90 2.25 -12.85
CA TYR A 277 2.44 2.22 -13.02
C TYR A 277 1.91 3.43 -13.80
N TYR A 278 2.53 4.61 -13.65
CA TYR A 278 2.14 5.78 -14.44
C TYR A 278 2.45 5.59 -15.93
N ALA A 279 3.62 5.05 -16.28
CA ALA A 279 3.95 4.70 -17.65
C ALA A 279 2.98 3.67 -18.23
N MET A 280 2.63 2.62 -17.46
CA MET A 280 1.63 1.62 -17.87
C MET A 280 0.26 2.25 -18.14
N TYR A 281 -0.18 3.18 -17.29
CA TYR A 281 -1.43 3.93 -17.50
C TYR A 281 -1.39 4.72 -18.81
N LEU A 282 -0.33 5.52 -19.04
CA LEU A 282 -0.20 6.31 -20.26
C LEU A 282 -0.20 5.44 -21.51
N ALA A 283 0.53 4.32 -21.46
CA ALA A 283 0.60 3.38 -22.58
C ALA A 283 -0.75 2.74 -22.89
N LYS A 284 -1.55 2.38 -21.88
CA LYS A 284 -2.89 1.80 -22.08
C LYS A 284 -3.91 2.81 -22.61
N MET A 285 -3.82 4.06 -22.15
CA MET A 285 -4.80 5.09 -22.51
C MET A 285 -4.50 5.78 -23.84
N TYR A 286 -3.23 6.01 -24.13
CA TYR A 286 -2.79 6.88 -25.23
C TYR A 286 -1.84 6.18 -26.20
N GLU A 287 -1.46 4.93 -25.94
CA GLU A 287 -0.56 4.16 -26.79
C GLU A 287 0.71 4.94 -27.17
N GLU A 288 0.95 5.16 -28.46
CA GLU A 288 2.14 5.86 -28.96
C GLU A 288 2.01 7.40 -28.94
N GLU A 289 0.80 7.94 -28.78
CA GLU A 289 0.56 9.41 -28.78
C GLU A 289 1.34 10.13 -27.67
N ARG A 290 1.55 9.43 -26.54
CA ARG A 290 2.31 9.92 -25.38
C ARG A 290 3.66 9.21 -25.24
N SER A 291 4.21 8.67 -26.33
CA SER A 291 5.45 7.89 -26.30
C SER A 291 6.64 8.64 -25.70
N GLU A 292 6.76 9.95 -25.91
CA GLU A 292 7.85 10.76 -25.34
C GLU A 292 7.74 10.88 -23.82
N ASP A 293 6.52 11.06 -23.29
CA ASP A 293 6.31 11.09 -21.84
C ASP A 293 6.60 9.73 -21.20
N ILE A 294 6.17 8.65 -21.86
CA ILE A 294 6.46 7.28 -21.44
C ILE A 294 7.97 7.04 -21.37
N LYS A 295 8.71 7.39 -22.43
CA LYS A 295 10.19 7.28 -22.46
C LYS A 295 10.84 8.10 -21.34
N ASN A 296 10.39 9.34 -21.14
CA ASN A 296 10.94 10.21 -20.10
C ASN A 296 10.70 9.66 -18.68
N ILE A 297 9.54 9.03 -18.43
CA ILE A 297 9.24 8.35 -17.17
C ILE A 297 10.10 7.10 -16.98
N LEU A 298 10.29 6.31 -18.04
CA LEU A 298 11.00 5.03 -17.98
C LEU A 298 12.52 5.18 -17.99
N LYS A 299 13.06 6.32 -18.44
CA LYS A 299 14.50 6.58 -18.58
C LYS A 299 15.33 6.15 -17.38
N ASP A 300 14.87 6.45 -16.17
CA ASP A 300 15.60 6.17 -14.92
C ASP A 300 15.72 4.67 -14.58
N PHE A 301 14.99 3.79 -15.28
CA PHE A 301 15.14 2.34 -15.13
C PHE A 301 16.37 1.81 -15.86
N TYR A 302 16.75 2.42 -16.98
CA TYR A 302 17.83 1.92 -17.85
C TYR A 302 19.01 2.89 -17.97
N VAL A 303 18.85 4.13 -17.52
CA VAL A 303 19.95 5.10 -17.39
C VAL A 303 20.44 5.12 -15.94
N GLY A 304 21.56 4.44 -15.71
CA GLY A 304 22.18 4.33 -14.38
C GLY A 304 21.59 3.21 -13.51
N ASN A 305 22.06 3.14 -12.26
CA ASN A 305 21.72 2.05 -11.33
C ASN A 305 20.71 2.46 -10.25
N ARG A 306 20.03 3.61 -10.39
CA ARG A 306 19.14 4.16 -9.35
C ARG A 306 18.07 3.17 -8.92
N TYR A 307 17.43 2.47 -9.86
CA TYR A 307 16.34 1.54 -9.56
C TYR A 307 16.74 0.07 -9.49
N ALA A 308 18.00 -0.28 -9.74
CA ALA A 308 18.46 -1.66 -9.89
C ALA A 308 18.12 -2.57 -8.69
N SER A 309 18.16 -2.03 -7.47
CA SER A 309 17.89 -2.76 -6.22
C SER A 309 16.44 -2.66 -5.73
N THR A 310 15.56 -2.00 -6.47
CA THR A 310 14.17 -1.76 -6.04
C THR A 310 13.29 -3.01 -6.19
N ASN A 311 12.23 -3.08 -5.38
CA ASN A 311 11.18 -4.11 -5.51
C ASN A 311 10.48 -4.06 -6.87
N THR A 312 10.42 -2.89 -7.49
CA THR A 312 9.86 -2.73 -8.84
C THR A 312 10.68 -3.50 -9.87
N VAL A 313 12.01 -3.33 -9.89
CA VAL A 313 12.89 -4.09 -10.81
C VAL A 313 12.87 -5.59 -10.51
N ARG A 314 12.83 -5.98 -9.23
CA ARG A 314 12.65 -7.39 -8.85
C ARG A 314 11.32 -7.97 -9.37
N SER A 315 10.23 -7.21 -9.23
CA SER A 315 8.91 -7.61 -9.74
C SER A 315 8.90 -7.72 -11.27
N ILE A 316 9.48 -6.74 -11.98
CA ILE A 316 9.63 -6.79 -13.45
C ILE A 316 10.42 -8.03 -13.87
N LYS A 317 11.53 -8.35 -13.21
CA LYS A 317 12.31 -9.56 -13.51
C LYS A 317 11.50 -10.84 -13.30
N GLY A 318 10.71 -10.92 -12.24
CA GLY A 318 9.84 -12.06 -11.94
C GLY A 318 8.64 -12.20 -12.90
N GLU A 319 8.22 -11.10 -13.52
CA GLU A 319 7.02 -11.06 -14.34
C GLU A 319 7.18 -11.62 -15.75
N LYS A 320 8.40 -11.97 -16.17
CA LYS A 320 8.64 -12.67 -17.44
C LYS A 320 7.81 -13.97 -17.56
N ASP A 321 7.52 -14.61 -16.43
CA ASP A 321 6.71 -15.82 -16.32
C ASP A 321 5.20 -15.54 -16.17
N GLY A 322 4.77 -14.27 -16.16
CA GLY A 322 3.35 -13.86 -16.07
C GLY A 322 2.70 -14.01 -14.69
N ARG A 323 3.49 -14.02 -13.60
CA ARG A 323 3.02 -14.36 -12.26
C ARG A 323 2.06 -13.32 -11.64
N LEU A 324 2.16 -12.06 -12.05
CA LEU A 324 1.44 -10.93 -11.48
C LEU A 324 0.41 -10.34 -12.45
N GLY A 325 0.29 -10.86 -13.67
CA GLY A 325 -0.63 -10.37 -14.69
C GLY A 325 -0.24 -9.02 -15.30
N LEU A 326 1.01 -8.57 -15.10
CA LEU A 326 1.54 -7.31 -15.64
C LEU A 326 2.34 -7.52 -16.93
N LYS A 327 2.55 -8.78 -17.35
CA LYS A 327 3.36 -9.12 -18.52
C LYS A 327 2.95 -8.36 -19.79
N SER A 328 1.66 -8.30 -20.12
CA SER A 328 1.17 -7.57 -21.30
C SER A 328 1.52 -6.08 -21.25
N ASP A 329 1.43 -5.48 -20.07
CA ASP A 329 1.68 -4.05 -19.87
C ASP A 329 3.15 -3.73 -20.01
N ILE A 330 4.02 -4.59 -19.45
CA ILE A 330 5.48 -4.46 -19.58
C ILE A 330 5.91 -4.61 -21.05
N LEU A 331 5.32 -5.57 -21.78
CA LEU A 331 5.58 -5.75 -23.22
C LEU A 331 5.12 -4.54 -24.05
N LEU A 332 3.97 -3.95 -23.70
CA LEU A 332 3.49 -2.72 -24.35
C LEU A 332 4.47 -1.57 -24.16
N LEU A 333 5.02 -1.39 -22.95
CA LEU A 333 6.06 -0.39 -22.69
C LEU A 333 7.34 -0.66 -23.48
N ALA A 334 7.76 -1.91 -23.60
CA ALA A 334 8.93 -2.30 -24.38
C ALA A 334 8.78 -2.00 -25.88
N ARG A 335 7.55 -2.10 -26.40
CA ARG A 335 7.22 -1.73 -27.79
C ARG A 335 7.36 -0.22 -28.01
N ILE A 336 6.89 0.59 -27.06
CA ILE A 336 6.90 2.06 -27.15
C ILE A 336 8.32 2.63 -26.92
N ASP A 337 9.09 2.04 -26.00
CA ASP A 337 10.45 2.43 -25.67
C ASP A 337 11.43 1.26 -25.86
N THR A 338 12.14 1.29 -27.00
CA THR A 338 13.15 0.28 -27.34
C THR A 338 14.31 0.21 -26.35
N SER A 339 14.63 1.30 -25.64
CA SER A 339 15.69 1.29 -24.60
C SER A 339 15.22 0.55 -23.36
N PHE A 340 13.95 0.73 -22.98
CA PHE A 340 13.33 -0.08 -21.95
C PHE A 340 13.26 -1.57 -22.36
N GLY A 341 12.97 -1.87 -23.64
CA GLY A 341 13.06 -3.24 -24.17
C GLY A 341 14.45 -3.86 -24.02
N LYS A 342 15.52 -3.12 -24.31
CA LYS A 342 16.91 -3.57 -24.07
C LYS A 342 17.21 -3.81 -22.59
N PHE A 343 16.67 -2.97 -21.71
CA PHE A 343 16.77 -3.18 -20.27
C PHE A 343 16.06 -4.46 -19.82
N LEU A 344 14.87 -4.75 -20.35
CA LEU A 344 14.18 -6.00 -20.05
C LEU A 344 14.98 -7.23 -20.53
N ASN A 345 15.63 -7.15 -21.70
CA ASN A 345 16.55 -8.21 -22.16
C ASN A 345 17.69 -8.45 -21.15
N SER A 346 18.26 -7.39 -20.56
CA SER A 346 19.30 -7.54 -19.53
C SER A 346 18.80 -8.16 -18.23
N LEU A 347 17.49 -8.08 -17.96
CA LEU A 347 16.82 -8.80 -16.87
C LEU A 347 16.44 -10.24 -17.23
N GLY A 348 16.66 -10.67 -18.48
CA GLY A 348 16.37 -12.02 -18.97
C GLY A 348 14.97 -12.21 -19.55
N TRP A 349 14.34 -11.13 -20.04
CA TRP A 349 13.13 -11.23 -20.87
C TRP A 349 13.49 -11.69 -22.28
N VAL A 350 12.54 -12.39 -22.92
CA VAL A 350 12.59 -12.77 -24.34
C VAL A 350 11.26 -12.34 -24.96
N PHE A 351 11.33 -11.65 -26.10
CA PHE A 351 10.21 -11.01 -26.78
C PHE A 351 9.71 -11.83 -27.95
#